data_AF-A0A7J2NP13-F1
#
_entry.id   AF-A0A7J2NP13-F1
#
_cell.length_a   1.000
_cell.length_b   1.000
_cell.length_c   1.000
_cell.angle_alpha   90.00
_cell.angle_beta   90.00
_cell.angle_gamma   90.00
#
_symmetry.space_group_name_H-M   'P 1'
#
loop_
_entity.id
_entity.type
_entity.pdbx_description
1 polymer ?
#
loop_
_entity_poly.entity_id
_entity_poly.type
_entity_poly.pdbx_seq_one_letter_code
_entity_poly.pdbx_strand_id
1 'polypeptide(L)'
;MGKYDQTKYLKKKKARTVHHCNQCNCTIEPEEDYYAETQQDKMLQSLHAKRFCSKCYEKFGDQLLSMKRKRKQRALNSCSLENFF
;
A
#
# COMPACT_ATOMS: atom_id res chain seq x y z
N MET A 1 -5.87 -20.17 -2.82
CA MET A 1 -5.85 -18.85 -3.50
C MET A 1 -7.30 -18.43 -3.65
N GLY A 2 -7.64 -17.16 -3.41
CA GLY A 2 -9.02 -16.70 -3.48
C GLY A 2 -9.47 -16.59 -4.93
N LYS A 3 -10.73 -16.94 -5.23
CA LYS A 3 -11.31 -16.91 -6.59
C LYS A 3 -11.20 -15.53 -7.28
N TYR A 4 -10.96 -14.46 -6.52
CA TYR A 4 -10.94 -13.06 -7.00
C TYR A 4 -9.56 -12.39 -6.88
N ASP A 5 -8.48 -13.14 -6.67
CA ASP A 5 -7.12 -12.57 -6.59
C ASP A 5 -6.63 -12.04 -7.95
N GLN A 6 -7.21 -12.51 -9.06
CA GLN A 6 -6.83 -12.12 -10.43
C GLN A 6 -7.43 -10.77 -10.89
N THR A 7 -8.44 -10.24 -10.20
CA THR A 7 -9.11 -8.98 -10.58
C THR A 7 -8.66 -7.77 -9.73
N LYS A 8 -7.62 -7.98 -8.91
CA LYS A 8 -7.03 -6.93 -8.09
C LYS A 8 -5.93 -6.23 -8.87
N TYR A 9 -5.94 -4.91 -8.85
CA TYR A 9 -4.92 -4.08 -9.48
C TYR A 9 -4.56 -2.91 -8.56
N LEU A 10 -3.38 -2.33 -8.78
CA LEU A 10 -2.95 -1.14 -8.06
C LEU A 10 -3.41 0.11 -8.81
N LYS A 11 -4.21 0.92 -8.13
CA LYS A 11 -4.69 2.19 -8.67
C LYS A 11 -3.95 3.34 -8.00
N LYS A 12 -3.33 4.21 -8.79
CA LYS A 12 -2.76 5.48 -8.31
C LYS A 12 -3.90 6.38 -7.81
N LYS A 13 -3.75 6.91 -6.61
CA LYS A 13 -4.69 7.82 -5.93
C LYS A 13 -3.90 8.90 -5.20
N LYS A 14 -4.50 10.08 -5.05
CA LYS A 14 -3.99 11.11 -4.15
C LYS A 14 -4.50 10.89 -2.74
N ALA A 15 -3.61 10.93 -1.76
CA ALA A 15 -3.93 10.81 -0.36
C ALA A 15 -4.77 12.02 0.07
N ARG A 16 -5.92 11.78 0.69
CA ARG A 16 -6.72 12.83 1.33
C ARG A 16 -6.44 12.95 2.81
N THR A 17 -5.87 11.89 3.38
CA THR A 17 -5.51 11.77 4.78
C THR A 17 -4.20 11.03 4.88
N VAL A 18 -3.60 11.07 6.07
CA VAL A 18 -2.37 10.32 6.34
C VAL A 18 -2.64 8.82 6.19
N HIS A 19 -1.77 8.15 5.43
CA HIS A 19 -1.82 6.71 5.24
C HIS A 19 -0.48 6.07 5.58
N HIS A 20 -0.48 4.76 5.85
CA HIS A 20 0.74 4.01 6.04
C HIS A 20 0.90 2.98 4.92
N CYS A 21 2.11 2.89 4.36
CA CYS A 21 2.44 1.89 3.35
C CYS A 21 2.46 0.49 3.97
N ASN A 22 1.74 -0.47 3.40
CA ASN A 22 1.71 -1.85 3.90
C ASN A 22 3.03 -2.61 3.70
N GLN A 23 3.95 -2.11 2.87
CA GLN A 23 5.24 -2.76 2.59
C GLN A 23 6.35 -2.22 3.47
N CYS A 24 6.54 -0.90 3.52
CA CYS A 24 7.61 -0.24 4.28
C CYS A 24 7.14 0.47 5.55
N ASN A 25 5.84 0.52 5.82
CA ASN A 25 5.23 1.30 6.91
C ASN A 25 5.57 2.80 6.89
N CYS A 26 6.06 3.34 5.77
CA CYS A 26 6.24 4.78 5.61
C CYS A 26 4.90 5.50 5.70
N THR A 27 4.93 6.68 6.31
CA THR A 27 3.82 7.63 6.32
C THR A 27 3.70 8.25 4.94
N ILE A 28 2.48 8.28 4.42
CA ILE A 28 2.07 8.96 3.20
C ILE A 28 1.26 10.15 3.67
N GLU A 29 1.75 11.34 3.38
CA GLU A 29 1.10 12.58 3.77
C GLU A 29 -0.13 12.86 2.90
N PRO A 30 -1.08 13.68 3.39
CA PRO A 30 -2.14 14.21 2.53
C PRO A 30 -1.53 14.92 1.30
N GLU A 31 -2.22 14.87 0.18
CA GLU A 31 -1.79 15.37 -1.14
C GLU A 31 -0.69 14.56 -1.86
N GLU A 32 -0.04 13.60 -1.19
CA GLU A 32 0.91 12.70 -1.83
C GLU A 32 0.22 11.64 -2.71
N ASP A 33 0.93 11.22 -3.76
CA ASP A 33 0.50 10.14 -4.64
C ASP A 33 0.84 8.77 -4.02
N TYR A 34 -0.17 7.90 -3.92
CA TYR A 34 -0.02 6.53 -3.45
C TYR A 34 -0.78 5.53 -4.33
N TYR A 35 -0.42 4.25 -4.18
CA TYR A 35 -1.02 3.15 -4.92
C TYR A 35 -1.89 2.32 -3.97
N ALA A 36 -3.18 2.27 -4.25
CA ALA A 36 -4.15 1.51 -3.48
C ALA A 36 -4.60 0.27 -4.24
N GLU A 37 -4.62 -0.88 -3.57
CA GLU A 37 -5.27 -2.09 -4.05
C GLU A 37 -6.75 -1.80 -4.29
N THR A 38 -7.18 -2.03 -5.53
CA THR A 38 -8.55 -1.84 -5.98
C THR A 38 -8.97 -3.10 -6.74
N GLN A 39 -10.24 -3.47 -6.63
CA GLN A 39 -10.82 -4.58 -7.39
C GLN A 39 -11.62 -4.03 -8.56
N GLN A 40 -11.64 -4.76 -9.68
CA GLN A 40 -12.42 -4.38 -10.86
C GLN A 40 -13.93 -4.49 -10.61
N ASP A 41 -14.35 -5.46 -9.80
CA ASP A 41 -15.74 -5.64 -9.42
C ASP A 41 -16.15 -4.65 -8.34
N LYS A 42 -17.13 -3.79 -8.66
CA LYS A 42 -17.65 -2.75 -7.76
C LYS A 42 -18.43 -3.34 -6.58
N MET A 43 -18.90 -4.59 -6.67
CA MET A 43 -19.64 -5.25 -5.59
C MET A 43 -18.73 -5.83 -4.51
N LEU A 44 -17.47 -6.12 -4.83
CA LEU A 44 -16.49 -6.60 -3.86
C LEU A 44 -15.61 -5.44 -3.37
N GLN A 45 -16.01 -4.83 -2.27
CA GLN A 45 -15.12 -3.95 -1.52
C GLN A 45 -14.16 -4.77 -0.67
N SER A 46 -12.86 -4.66 -0.95
CA SER A 46 -11.84 -5.20 -0.07
C SER A 46 -11.75 -4.37 1.22
N LEU A 47 -12.30 -4.90 2.32
CA LEU A 47 -12.13 -4.37 3.69
C LEU A 47 -10.65 -4.16 4.07
N HIS A 48 -9.76 -4.97 3.51
CA HIS A 48 -8.33 -4.94 3.77
C HIS A 48 -7.51 -4.49 2.54
N ALA A 49 -8.01 -3.51 1.79
CA ALA A 49 -7.26 -2.93 0.67
C ALA A 49 -5.88 -2.44 1.14
N LYS A 50 -4.83 -3.02 0.59
CA LYS A 50 -3.44 -2.61 0.88
C LYS A 50 -3.15 -1.26 0.21
N ARG A 51 -2.35 -0.45 0.88
CA ARG A 51 -1.85 0.84 0.36
C ARG A 51 -0.34 0.79 0.26
N PHE A 52 0.22 1.37 -0.79
CA PHE A 52 1.66 1.37 -1.05
C PHE A 52 2.10 2.77 -1.46
N CYS A 53 3.26 3.20 -0.98
CA CYS A 53 3.87 4.45 -1.43
C CYS A 53 4.44 4.29 -2.85
N SER A 54 4.64 5.41 -3.54
CA SER A 54 5.30 5.48 -4.86
C SER A 54 6.62 4.72 -4.90
N LYS A 55 7.48 4.92 -3.90
CA LYS A 55 8.78 4.24 -3.78
C LYS A 55 8.69 2.71 -3.74
N CYS A 56 7.66 2.16 -3.08
CA CYS A 56 7.45 0.71 -3.06
C CYS A 56 6.88 0.22 -4.39
N TYR A 57 5.97 0.98 -4.99
CA TYR A 57 5.41 0.64 -6.28
C TYR A 57 6.48 0.62 -7.38
N GLU A 58 7.39 1.59 -7.43
CA GLU A 58 8.48 1.60 -8.42
C GLU A 58 9.42 0.40 -8.30
N LYS A 59 9.67 -0.08 -7.07
CA LYS A 59 10.59 -1.20 -6.83
C LYS A 59 9.98 -2.57 -7.11
N PHE A 60 8.69 -2.75 -6.79
CA PHE A 60 8.04 -4.06 -6.79
C PHE A 60 6.89 -4.17 -7.80
N GLY A 61 6.32 -3.05 -8.25
CA GLY A 61 5.22 -2.98 -9.19
C GLY A 61 4.04 -3.87 -8.80
N ASP A 62 3.58 -4.67 -9.76
CA ASP A 62 2.44 -5.58 -9.59
C ASP A 62 2.76 -6.79 -8.69
N GLN A 63 4.03 -7.04 -8.37
CA GLN A 63 4.40 -8.10 -7.42
C GLN A 63 3.86 -7.81 -6.00
N LEU A 64 3.60 -6.54 -5.66
CA LEU A 64 3.01 -6.15 -4.36
C LEU A 64 1.64 -6.79 -4.10
N LEU A 65 0.87 -7.09 -5.16
CA LEU A 65 -0.43 -7.72 -5.07
C LEU A 65 -0.32 -9.21 -4.70
N SER A 66 0.68 -9.91 -5.27
CA SER A 66 0.92 -11.34 -5.03
C SER A 66 1.69 -11.62 -3.74
N MET A 67 2.41 -10.61 -3.21
CA MET A 67 3.14 -10.72 -1.96
C MET A 67 2.19 -10.92 -0.78
N LYS A 68 2.07 -12.18 -0.35
CA LYS A 68 1.60 -12.54 0.99
C LYS A 68 2.71 -12.18 1.98
N ARG A 69 2.39 -11.39 3.01
CA ARG A 69 3.34 -11.13 4.10
C ARG A 69 3.79 -12.47 4.69
N LYS A 70 5.06 -12.84 4.52
CA LYS A 70 5.72 -13.69 5.52
C LYS A 70 5.74 -12.84 6.78
N ARG A 71 5.06 -13.26 7.86
CA ARG A 71 5.15 -12.60 9.17
C ARG A 71 6.60 -12.66 9.64
N LYS A 72 7.45 -11.72 9.21
CA LYS A 72 8.73 -11.46 9.84
C LYS A 72 8.45 -10.42 10.92
N GLN A 73 8.27 -10.89 12.15
CA GLN A 73 8.56 -10.07 13.33
C GLN A 73 10.01 -9.60 13.19
N ARG A 74 10.22 -8.29 13.11
CA ARG A 74 11.45 -7.50 13.37
C ARG A 74 11.18 -6.12 12.75
N ALA A 75 10.70 -5.18 13.57
CA ALA A 75 11.49 -4.27 14.40
C ALA A 75 11.82 -2.98 13.63
N LEU A 76 11.80 -1.88 14.38
CA LEU A 76 11.83 -0.48 13.98
C LEU A 76 12.87 -0.11 12.89
N ASN A 77 12.64 1.09 12.34
CA ASN A 77 13.51 1.97 11.53
C ASN A 77 13.21 1.89 10.03
N SER A 78 12.89 2.95 9.30
CA SER A 78 12.97 4.40 9.55
C SER A 78 12.14 5.08 8.46
N CYS A 79 11.05 5.75 8.83
CA CYS A 79 10.51 6.84 8.00
C CYS A 79 10.79 8.10 8.79
N SER A 80 11.83 8.80 8.35
CA SER A 80 12.46 9.96 8.98
C SER A 80 11.43 10.97 9.49
N LEU A 81 11.48 11.17 10.80
CA LEU A 81 10.84 12.25 11.51
C LEU A 81 11.72 13.48 11.27
N GLU A 82 11.49 14.20 10.19
CA GLU A 82 12.09 15.52 10.01
C GLU A 82 11.15 16.58 10.62
N ASN A 83 11.50 16.92 11.86
CA ASN A 83 11.50 18.26 12.44
C ASN A 83 10.15 18.99 12.55
N PHE A 84 9.47 18.77 13.68
CA PHE A 84 8.78 19.85 14.36
C PHE A 84 9.81 20.58 15.24
N PHE A 85 10.22 21.77 14.83
CA PHE A 85 10.87 22.77 15.69
C PHE A 85 9.94 23.97 15.78
#